data_AF-A0A919BSZ4-F1
#
_entry.id   AF-A0A919BSZ4-F1
#
_cell.length_a   1.000
_cell.length_b   1.000
_cell.length_c   1.000
_cell.angle_alpha   90.00
_cell.angle_beta   90.00
_cell.angle_gamma   90.00
#
_symmetry.space_group_name_H-M   'P 1'
#
loop_
_entity.id
_entity.type
_entity.pdbx_description
1 polymer ?
#
loop_
_entity_poly.entity_id
_entity_poly.type
_entity_poly.pdbx_seq_one_letter_code
_entity_poly.pdbx_strand_id
1 'polypeptide(L)'
;MTDLPEVIVTATRYTVSLLPADDINHRAYALNVVLRQDGWGITDGAAWIVSVDGYWSLDYDAAITRPHLDDALALARRLAPGYRVNGRTAVEAYRITHPTT
;
A
#
# COMPACT_ATOMS: atom_id res chain seq x y z
N MET A 1 -4.19 -35.03 -27.24
CA MET A 1 -4.27 -33.75 -26.52
C MET A 1 -3.15 -33.77 -25.49
N THR A 2 -2.23 -32.83 -25.56
CA THR A 2 -1.12 -32.74 -24.61
C THR A 2 -1.66 -32.08 -23.34
N ASP A 3 -1.68 -32.80 -22.22
CA ASP A 3 -2.02 -32.21 -20.92
C ASP A 3 -0.97 -31.17 -20.56
N LEU A 4 -1.36 -29.90 -20.64
CA LEU A 4 -0.53 -28.80 -20.18
C LEU A 4 -0.63 -28.72 -18.64
N PRO A 5 0.46 -28.33 -17.96
CA PRO A 5 0.42 -28.11 -16.51
C PRO A 5 -0.57 -27.00 -16.14
N GLU A 6 -1.10 -27.09 -14.92
CA GLU A 6 -2.04 -26.10 -14.37
C GLU A 6 -1.37 -24.74 -14.17
N VAL A 7 -2.10 -23.67 -14.53
CA VAL A 7 -1.66 -22.28 -14.31
C VAL A 7 -1.89 -21.91 -12.85
N ILE A 8 -0.83 -21.50 -12.16
CA ILE A 8 -0.89 -21.05 -10.77
C ILE A 8 -1.15 -19.54 -10.75
N VAL A 9 -2.18 -19.13 -10.00
CA VAL A 9 -2.49 -17.72 -9.73
C VAL A 9 -2.15 -17.39 -8.30
N THR A 10 -1.38 -16.31 -8.10
CA THR A 10 -0.96 -15.84 -6.78
C THR A 10 -1.27 -14.36 -6.64
N ALA A 11 -1.80 -13.97 -5.47
CA ALA A 11 -1.96 -12.55 -5.15
C ALA A 11 -0.57 -11.92 -4.90
N THR A 12 -0.24 -10.90 -5.68
CA THR A 12 1.07 -10.22 -5.59
C THR A 12 0.98 -8.79 -5.08
N ARG A 13 -0.24 -8.26 -4.89
CA ARG A 13 -0.48 -6.89 -4.43
C ARG A 13 -1.80 -6.79 -3.67
N TYR A 14 -1.76 -6.04 -2.58
CA TYR A 14 -2.92 -5.60 -1.81
C TYR A 14 -2.90 -4.08 -1.69
N THR A 15 -4.06 -3.45 -1.85
CA THR A 15 -4.20 -2.00 -1.68
C THR A 15 -4.84 -1.69 -0.33
N VAL A 16 -4.25 -0.73 0.38
CA VAL A 16 -4.69 -0.23 1.69
C VAL A 16 -4.97 1.26 1.55
N SER A 17 -6.22 1.65 1.78
CA SER A 17 -6.66 3.05 1.76
C SER A 17 -7.64 3.30 2.89
N LEU A 18 -7.64 4.53 3.39
CA LEU A 18 -8.68 5.02 4.30
C LEU A 18 -9.94 5.42 3.52
N LEU A 19 -9.80 5.84 2.26
CA LEU A 19 -10.91 6.30 1.45
C LEU A 19 -11.66 5.09 0.84
N PRO A 20 -12.97 5.20 0.59
CA PRO A 20 -13.71 4.20 -0.18
C PRO A 20 -13.14 4.00 -1.59
N ALA A 21 -13.38 2.83 -2.18
CA ALA A 21 -12.81 2.48 -3.49
C ALA A 21 -13.32 3.35 -4.65
N ASP A 22 -14.49 3.96 -4.47
CA ASP A 22 -15.15 4.87 -5.41
C ASP A 22 -14.81 6.35 -5.18
N ASP A 23 -14.05 6.70 -4.14
CA ASP A 23 -13.55 8.07 -3.96
C ASP A 23 -12.50 8.40 -5.05
N ILE A 24 -12.64 9.55 -5.71
CA ILE A 24 -11.71 10.00 -6.76
C ILE A 24 -10.26 10.11 -6.26
N ASN A 25 -10.05 10.38 -4.98
CA ASN A 25 -8.75 10.49 -4.35
C ASN A 25 -8.23 9.14 -3.82
N HIS A 26 -9.02 8.06 -3.90
CA HIS A 26 -8.66 6.74 -3.38
C HIS A 26 -7.26 6.31 -3.83
N ARG A 27 -6.99 6.44 -5.13
CA ARG A 27 -5.70 6.05 -5.73
C ARG A 27 -4.54 6.90 -5.21
N ALA A 28 -4.75 8.19 -4.96
CA ALA A 28 -3.69 9.08 -4.52
C ALA A 28 -3.25 8.78 -3.07
N TYR A 29 -4.18 8.35 -2.23
CA TYR A 29 -3.94 8.06 -0.82
C TYR A 29 -3.80 6.56 -0.51
N ALA A 30 -3.64 5.74 -1.54
CA ALA A 30 -3.52 4.29 -1.42
C ALA A 30 -2.06 3.85 -1.21
N LEU A 31 -1.83 3.07 -0.17
CA LEU A 31 -0.60 2.30 -0.01
C LEU A 31 -0.78 0.90 -0.59
N ASN A 32 0.28 0.34 -1.15
CA ASN A 32 0.28 -0.97 -1.77
C ASN A 32 1.26 -1.87 -1.04
N VAL A 33 0.76 -3.00 -0.56
CA VAL A 33 1.57 -4.09 -0.02
C VAL A 33 1.82 -5.07 -1.14
N VAL A 34 3.07 -5.21 -1.56
CA VAL A 34 3.46 -5.96 -2.77
C VAL A 34 4.45 -7.06 -2.44
N LEU A 35 4.25 -8.22 -3.06
CA LEU A 35 5.15 -9.36 -2.93
C LEU A 35 6.46 -9.04 -3.66
N ARG A 36 7.57 -9.28 -2.97
CA ARG A 36 8.95 -9.15 -3.43
C ARG A 36 9.69 -10.47 -3.19
N GLN A 37 10.93 -10.55 -3.67
CA GLN A 37 11.78 -11.73 -3.52
C GLN A 37 11.92 -12.17 -2.05
N ASP A 38 12.11 -11.22 -1.14
CA ASP A 38 12.38 -11.48 0.28
C ASP A 38 11.18 -11.17 1.20
N GLY A 39 9.96 -11.24 0.66
CA GLY A 39 8.71 -11.01 1.40
C GLY A 39 7.90 -9.83 0.89
N TRP A 40 7.18 -9.14 1.77
CA TRP A 40 6.20 -8.11 1.43
C TRP A 40 6.74 -6.71 1.70
N GLY A 41 6.80 -5.87 0.67
CA GLY A 41 7.17 -4.45 0.77
C GLY A 41 5.94 -3.55 0.70
N ILE A 42 6.08 -2.30 1.15
CA ILE A 42 5.01 -1.28 1.08
C ILE A 42 5.46 -0.13 0.19
N THR A 43 4.60 0.30 -0.73
CA THR A 43 4.86 1.40 -1.67
C THR A 43 3.61 2.24 -1.91
N ASP A 44 3.77 3.52 -2.15
CA ASP A 44 2.68 4.38 -2.66
C ASP A 44 2.59 4.35 -4.21
N GLY A 45 3.44 3.55 -4.86
CA GLY A 45 3.58 3.46 -6.32
C GLY A 45 4.71 4.31 -6.90
N ALA A 46 5.29 5.22 -6.12
CA ALA A 46 6.46 6.02 -6.51
C ALA A 46 7.68 5.75 -5.59
N ALA A 47 7.44 5.69 -4.29
CA ALA A 47 8.43 5.45 -3.25
C ALA A 47 8.10 4.19 -2.45
N TRP A 48 9.11 3.67 -1.77
CA TRP A 48 9.04 2.50 -0.92
C TRP A 48 9.22 2.88 0.54
N ILE A 49 8.55 2.15 1.41
CA ILE A 49 8.82 2.27 2.83
C ILE A 49 10.19 1.65 3.15
N VAL A 50 10.99 2.39 3.92
CA VAL A 50 12.32 1.96 4.34
C VAL A 50 12.50 2.02 5.86
N SER A 51 11.44 2.32 6.62
CA SER A 51 11.44 2.24 8.08
C SER A 51 10.05 1.92 8.64
N VAL A 52 10.01 1.36 9.85
CA VAL A 52 8.74 1.15 10.59
C VAL A 52 8.06 2.46 10.97
N ASP A 53 8.80 3.56 10.99
CA ASP A 53 8.29 4.90 11.34
C ASP A 53 7.72 5.64 10.13
N GLY A 54 7.69 4.98 8.96
CA GLY A 54 7.11 5.56 7.74
C GLY A 54 8.05 6.48 6.98
N TYR A 55 9.36 6.24 7.04
CA TYR A 55 10.31 6.89 6.13
C TYR A 55 10.23 6.25 4.74
N TRP A 56 10.29 7.10 3.70
CA TRP A 56 10.11 6.72 2.30
C TRP A 56 11.40 6.95 1.51
N SER A 57 11.72 6.05 0.59
CA SER A 57 12.81 6.20 -0.35
C SER A 57 12.37 5.89 -1.77
N LEU A 58 12.93 6.60 -2.75
CA LEU A 58 12.82 6.25 -4.16
C LEU A 58 13.72 5.07 -4.53
N ASP A 59 14.70 4.77 -3.68
CA ASP A 59 15.56 3.60 -3.85
C ASP A 59 14.77 2.32 -3.57
N TYR A 60 14.55 1.56 -4.63
CA TYR A 60 13.83 0.29 -4.60
C TYR A 60 14.54 -0.75 -3.72
N ASP A 61 15.87 -0.74 -3.67
CA ASP A 61 16.67 -1.74 -2.94
C ASP A 61 16.74 -1.42 -1.45
N ALA A 62 16.51 -0.17 -1.07
CA ALA A 62 16.39 0.24 0.33
C ALA A 62 15.06 -0.17 0.97
N ALA A 63 14.09 -0.67 0.19
CA ALA A 63 12.79 -1.07 0.67
C ALA A 63 12.89 -2.16 1.74
N ILE A 64 12.29 -1.90 2.90
CA ILE A 64 12.19 -2.92 3.93
C ILE A 64 11.06 -3.90 3.56
N THR A 65 11.38 -5.19 3.55
CA THR A 65 10.39 -6.27 3.42
C THR A 65 9.99 -6.86 4.77
N ARG A 66 8.82 -7.49 4.79
CA ARG A 66 8.33 -8.30 5.91
C ARG A 66 8.14 -9.74 5.42
N PRO A 67 8.59 -10.75 6.18
CA PRO A 67 8.41 -12.14 5.78
C PRO A 67 6.94 -12.55 5.70
N HIS A 68 6.08 -11.95 6.53
CA HIS A 68 4.66 -12.26 6.59
C HIS A 68 3.80 -11.10 6.06
N LEU A 69 2.76 -11.45 5.29
CA LEU A 69 1.82 -10.50 4.70
C LEU A 69 1.11 -9.67 5.78
N ASP A 70 0.70 -10.31 6.88
CA ASP A 70 -0.06 -9.67 7.94
C ASP A 70 0.72 -8.54 8.62
N ASP A 71 2.03 -8.70 8.81
CA ASP A 71 2.90 -7.65 9.37
C ASP A 71 2.98 -6.45 8.43
N ALA A 72 3.08 -6.69 7.12
CA ALA A 72 3.11 -5.63 6.12
C ALA A 72 1.75 -4.90 6.03
N LEU A 73 0.64 -5.64 6.07
CA LEU A 73 -0.70 -5.05 6.10
C LEU A 73 -0.94 -4.26 7.38
N ALA A 74 -0.50 -4.75 8.54
CA ALA A 74 -0.61 -4.04 9.81
C ALA A 74 0.16 -2.71 9.78
N LEU A 75 1.38 -2.72 9.25
CA LEU A 75 2.18 -1.51 9.07
C LEU A 75 1.52 -0.53 8.09
N ALA A 76 1.07 -1.02 6.92
CA ALA A 76 0.39 -0.18 5.92
C ALA A 76 -0.87 0.48 6.50
N ARG A 77 -1.70 -0.29 7.23
CA ARG A 77 -2.92 0.23 7.90
C ARG A 77 -2.59 1.30 8.94
N ARG A 78 -1.50 1.13 9.69
CA ARG A 78 -1.05 2.12 10.68
C ARG A 78 -0.62 3.44 10.02
N LEU A 79 0.03 3.36 8.87
CA LEU A 79 0.58 4.53 8.18
C LEU A 79 -0.42 5.24 7.27
N ALA A 80 -1.36 4.51 6.66
CA ALA A 80 -2.31 5.04 5.69
C ALA A 80 -3.05 6.32 6.15
N PRO A 81 -3.56 6.43 7.40
CA PRO A 81 -4.23 7.66 7.85
C PRO A 81 -3.34 8.91 7.82
N GLY A 82 -2.04 8.75 8.10
CA GLY A 82 -1.06 9.83 8.16
C GLY A 82 -0.35 10.09 6.82
N TYR A 83 -0.55 9.25 5.81
CA TYR A 83 0.09 9.41 4.50
C TYR A 83 -0.35 10.73 3.85
N ARG A 84 0.63 11.49 3.33
CA ARG A 84 0.44 12.85 2.84
C ARG A 84 0.61 12.91 1.33
N VAL A 85 -0.34 13.58 0.68
CA VAL A 85 -0.26 13.98 -0.73
C VAL A 85 -0.45 15.49 -0.78
N ASN A 86 0.51 16.20 -1.40
CA ASN A 86 0.49 17.66 -1.51
C ASN A 86 0.22 18.38 -0.17
N GLY A 87 0.85 17.90 0.90
CA GLY A 87 0.73 18.47 2.24
C GLY A 87 -0.50 18.03 3.05
N ARG A 88 -1.50 17.38 2.45
CA ARG A 88 -2.71 16.91 3.13
C ARG A 88 -2.66 15.41 3.43
N THR A 89 -3.09 15.03 4.62
CA THR A 89 -3.22 13.64 5.06
C THR A 89 -4.44 12.94 4.45
N ALA A 90 -4.42 11.61 4.39
CA ALA A 90 -5.58 10.82 3.99
C ALA A 90 -6.82 11.09 4.85
N VAL A 91 -6.63 11.33 6.16
CA VAL A 91 -7.72 11.70 7.09
C VAL A 91 -8.35 13.04 6.72
N GLU A 92 -7.54 14.04 6.38
CA GLU A 92 -8.05 15.35 5.93
C GLU A 92 -8.81 15.20 4.61
N ALA A 93 -8.28 14.44 3.65
CA ALA A 93 -8.94 14.16 2.39
C ALA A 93 -10.30 13.47 2.60
N TYR A 94 -10.35 12.44 3.44
CA TYR A 94 -11.58 11.72 3.78
C TYR A 94 -12.65 12.67 4.36
N ARG A 95 -12.28 13.54 5.31
CA ARG A 95 -13.22 14.50 5.93
C ARG A 95 -13.78 15.51 4.94
N ILE A 96 -12.99 15.92 3.94
CA ILE A 96 -13.43 16.87 2.92
C ILE A 96 -14.42 16.20 1.96
N THR A 97 -14.18 14.94 1.58
CA THR A 97 -15.03 14.22 0.62
C THR A 97 -16.23 13.53 1.26
N HIS A 98 -16.22 13.34 2.59
CA HIS A 98 -17.28 12.70 3.37
C HIS A 98 -17.69 13.58 4.58
N PRO A 99 -18.29 14.76 4.34
CA PRO A 99 -18.71 15.63 5.43
C PRO A 99 -19.81 14.94 6.25
N THR A 100 -19.63 14.89 7.57
CA THR A 100 -20.71 14.48 8.49
C THR A 100 -21.87 15.46 8.34
N THR A 101 -23.05 14.92 8.02
CA THR A 101 -24.30 15.70 7.94
C THR A 101 -24.76 16.15 9.33
#